data_AF-A0ABD5DI31-F1
#
_entry.id   AF-A0ABD5DI31-F1
#
_cell.length_a   1.000
_cell.length_b   1.000
_cell.length_c   1.000
_cell.angle_alpha   90.00
_cell.angle_beta   90.00
_cell.angle_gamma   90.00
#
_symmetry.space_group_name_H-M   'P 1'
#
loop_
_entity.id
_entity.type
_entity.pdbx_description
1 polymer ?
#
loop_
_entity_poly.entity_id
_entity_poly.type
_entity_poly.pdbx_seq_one_letter_code
_entity_poly.pdbx_strand_id
1 'polypeptide(L)'
;MIVGSFLLVFIFPPFSPDTTWGFARAWLQFSLDHRDALMLPFNFSMGVMTLFIAVGIAASLAKHHHLDSLTAGMLSLMSFLLVAAPLK
;
A
#
# COMPACT_ATOMS: atom_id res chain seq x y z
N MET A 1 -4.04 2.38 1.53
CA MET A 1 -4.99 1.34 1.99
C MET A 1 -6.24 1.22 1.13
N ILE A 2 -7.08 2.26 0.98
CA ILE A 2 -8.32 2.15 0.19
C ILE A 2 -8.05 1.87 -1.30
N VAL A 3 -7.15 2.62 -1.93
CA VAL A 3 -6.82 2.48 -3.36
C VAL A 3 -6.26 1.10 -3.70
N GLY A 4 -5.33 0.58 -2.88
CA GLY A 4 -4.77 -0.76 -3.07
C GLY A 4 -5.79 -1.88 -2.85
N SER A 5 -6.68 -1.73 -1.85
CA SER A 5 -7.71 -2.74 -1.55
C SER A 5 -8.81 -2.78 -2.63
N PHE A 6 -9.15 -1.63 -3.23
CA PHE A 6 -10.11 -1.57 -4.33
C PHE A 6 -9.62 -2.35 -5.56
N LEU A 7 -8.32 -2.28 -5.86
CA LEU A 7 -7.72 -3.02 -6.96
C LEU A 7 -7.70 -4.53 -6.73
N LEU A 8 -7.63 -5.01 -5.48
CA LEU A 8 -7.70 -6.44 -5.18
C LEU A 8 -9.01 -7.09 -5.64
N VAL A 9 -10.12 -6.34 -5.68
CA VAL A 9 -11.41 -6.83 -6.20
C VAL A 9 -11.29 -7.22 -7.69
N PHE A 10 -10.45 -6.51 -8.44
CA PHE A 10 -10.20 -6.81 -9.85
C PHE A 10 -9.18 -7.93 -10.04
N ILE A 11 -8.24 -8.08 -9.11
CA ILE A 11 -7.14 -9.09 -9.13
C ILE A 11 -7.60 -10.48 -8.66
N PHE A 12 -8.59 -10.52 -7.78
CA PHE A 12 -9.13 -11.75 -7.22
C PHE A 12 -10.64 -11.79 -7.42
N PRO A 13 -11.11 -11.94 -8.67
CA PRO A 13 -12.54 -12.09 -8.91
C PRO A 13 -13.06 -13.36 -8.20
N PRO A 14 -14.22 -13.30 -7.51
CA PRO A 14 -14.75 -14.41 -6.72
C PRO A 14 -15.47 -15.44 -7.62
N PHE A 15 -14.79 -15.93 -8.66
CA PHE A 15 -15.33 -16.92 -9.61
C PHE A 15 -14.48 -18.18 -9.62
N SER A 16 -15.14 -19.34 -9.66
CA SER A 16 -14.44 -20.63 -9.79
C SER A 16 -13.85 -20.80 -11.19
N PRO A 17 -12.70 -21.49 -11.35
CA PRO A 17 -12.10 -21.78 -12.66
C PRO A 17 -13.05 -22.50 -13.63
N ASP A 18 -13.98 -23.30 -13.11
CA ASP A 18 -14.95 -24.09 -13.88
C ASP A 18 -16.23 -23.33 -14.27
N THR A 19 -16.24 -22.00 -14.10
CA THR A 19 -17.42 -21.18 -14.40
C THR A 19 -17.78 -21.26 -15.89
N THR A 20 -19.04 -21.58 -16.20
CA THR A 20 -19.58 -21.66 -17.58
C THR A 20 -19.92 -20.30 -18.19
N TRP A 21 -19.91 -19.24 -17.38
CA TRP A 21 -20.17 -17.87 -17.81
C TRP A 21 -18.96 -17.27 -18.53
N GLY A 22 -19.10 -16.96 -19.82
CA GLY A 22 -18.01 -16.47 -20.68
C GLY A 22 -17.34 -15.18 -20.17
N PHE A 23 -18.12 -14.26 -19.59
CA PHE A 23 -17.59 -13.03 -19.00
C PHE A 23 -16.70 -13.30 -17.78
N ALA A 24 -17.11 -14.20 -16.87
CA ALA A 24 -16.32 -14.55 -15.70
C ALA A 24 -14.98 -15.21 -16.07
N ARG A 25 -14.96 -16.04 -17.12
CA ARG A 25 -13.70 -16.59 -17.66
C ARG A 25 -12.81 -15.52 -18.29
N ALA A 26 -13.38 -14.59 -19.04
CA ALA A 26 -12.63 -13.48 -19.62
C ALA A 26 -12.01 -12.57 -18.54
N TRP A 27 -12.75 -12.27 -17.47
CA TRP A 27 -12.22 -11.54 -16.32
C TRP A 27 -11.11 -12.34 -15.64
N LEU A 28 -11.31 -13.64 -15.37
CA LEU A 28 -10.32 -14.49 -14.71
C LEU A 28 -9.01 -14.54 -15.53
N GLN A 29 -9.10 -14.69 -16.84
CA GLN A 29 -7.94 -14.66 -17.74
C GLN A 29 -7.24 -13.29 -17.75
N PHE A 30 -8.01 -12.20 -17.90
CA PHE A 30 -7.48 -10.83 -17.84
C PHE A 30 -6.72 -10.57 -16.52
N SER A 31 -7.29 -11.05 -15.41
CA SER A 31 -6.71 -10.91 -14.09
C SER A 31 -5.44 -11.72 -13.90
N LEU A 32 -5.30 -12.87 -14.54
CA LEU A 32 -4.08 -13.68 -14.51
C LEU A 32 -2.98 -13.03 -15.37
N ASP A 33 -3.33 -12.57 -16.57
CA ASP A 33 -2.39 -11.97 -17.52
C ASP A 33 -1.82 -10.63 -17.02
N HIS A 34 -2.64 -9.82 -16.34
CA HIS A 34 -2.27 -8.48 -15.86
C HIS A 34 -2.01 -8.43 -14.35
N ARG A 35 -1.90 -9.59 -13.70
CA ARG A 35 -1.79 -9.70 -12.24
C ARG A 35 -0.65 -8.86 -11.68
N ASP A 36 0.52 -8.92 -12.30
CA ASP A 36 1.72 -8.21 -11.83
C ASP A 36 1.54 -6.69 -11.89
N ALA A 37 0.96 -6.18 -12.97
CA ALA A 37 0.67 -4.75 -13.13
C ALA A 37 -0.41 -4.28 -12.15
N LEU A 38 -1.42 -5.10 -11.88
CA LEU A 38 -2.51 -4.78 -10.96
C LEU A 38 -2.07 -4.87 -9.48
N MET A 39 -1.15 -5.78 -9.14
CA MET A 39 -0.58 -5.92 -7.79
C MET A 39 0.37 -4.77 -7.43
N LEU A 40 0.91 -4.06 -8.41
CA LEU A 40 1.90 -3.00 -8.21
C LEU A 40 1.38 -1.82 -7.35
N PRO A 41 0.19 -1.25 -7.59
CA PRO A 41 -0.40 -0.25 -6.69
C PRO A 41 -0.68 -0.78 -5.27
N PHE A 42 -1.05 -2.05 -5.13
CA PHE A 42 -1.28 -2.67 -3.82
C PHE A 42 0.03 -2.74 -3.03
N ASN A 43 1.07 -3.32 -3.63
CA ASN A 43 2.40 -3.43 -3.04
C ASN A 43 2.99 -2.06 -2.69
N PHE A 44 2.82 -1.07 -3.58
CA PHE A 44 3.25 0.30 -3.30
C PHE A 44 2.48 0.87 -2.11
N SER A 45 1.15 0.81 -2.11
CA SER A 45 0.33 1.42 -1.05
C SER A 45 0.49 0.77 0.33
N MET A 46 0.73 -0.55 0.37
CA MET A 46 0.99 -1.30 1.60
C MET A 46 2.43 -1.11 2.07
N GLY A 47 3.40 -1.17 1.15
CA GLY A 47 4.83 -1.06 1.46
C GLY A 47 5.24 0.32 2.00
N VAL A 48 4.63 1.40 1.50
CA VAL A 48 4.92 2.77 1.97
C VAL A 48 4.05 3.20 3.15
N MET A 49 3.06 2.40 3.57
CA MET A 49 2.09 2.78 4.61
C MET A 49 2.79 3.18 5.92
N THR A 50 3.77 2.41 6.34
CA THR A 50 4.51 2.65 7.59
C THR A 50 5.26 3.98 7.56
N LEU A 51 5.79 4.40 6.41
CA LEU A 51 6.46 5.69 6.26
C LEU A 51 5.48 6.85 6.47
N PHE A 52 4.31 6.79 5.83
CA PHE A 52 3.28 7.83 5.99
C PHE A 52 2.75 7.89 7.42
N ILE A 53 2.57 6.75 8.08
CA ILE A 53 2.12 6.69 9.48
C ILE A 53 3.16 7.28 10.42
N ALA A 54 4.44 6.91 10.28
CA ALA A 54 5.51 7.43 11.13
C ALA A 54 5.61 8.96 11.04
N VAL A 55 5.64 9.50 9.82
CA VAL A 55 5.66 10.96 9.59
C VAL A 55 4.39 11.63 10.13
N GLY A 56 3.22 11.04 9.88
CA GLY A 56 1.93 11.60 10.31
C GLY A 56 1.78 11.66 11.83
N ILE A 57 2.19 10.61 12.54
CA ILE A 57 2.18 10.58 14.02
C ILE A 57 3.16 11.62 14.57
N ALA A 58 4.39 11.67 14.06
CA ALA A 58 5.39 12.63 14.53
C ALA A 58 4.98 14.09 14.28
N ALA A 59 4.43 14.38 13.10
CA ALA A 59 3.92 15.71 12.76
C ALA A 59 2.72 16.08 13.65
N SER A 60 1.80 15.15 13.92
CA SER A 60 0.65 15.37 14.81
C SER A 60 1.10 15.64 16.25
N LEU A 61 2.08 14.89 16.74
CA LEU A 61 2.65 15.07 18.08
C LEU A 61 3.38 16.42 18.19
N ALA A 62 4.18 16.79 17.20
CA ALA A 62 4.86 18.08 17.18
C ALA A 62 3.86 19.25 17.19
N LYS A 63 2.77 19.17 16.43
CA LYS A 63 1.70 20.16 16.46
C LYS A 63 1.06 20.29 17.86
N HIS A 64 0.87 19.17 18.56
CA HIS A 64 0.36 19.16 19.93
C HIS A 64 1.33 19.83 20.92
N HIS A 65 2.63 19.75 20.67
CA HIS A 65 3.67 20.40 21.49
C HIS A 65 4.09 21.80 20.98
N HIS A 66 3.36 22.39 20.03
CA HIS A 66 3.69 23.68 19.41
C HIS A 66 5.08 23.73 18.75
N LEU A 67 5.56 22.57 18.27
CA LEU A 67 6.81 22.42 17.53
C LEU A 67 6.55 22.40 16.01
N ASP A 68 7.60 22.65 15.23
CA ASP A 68 7.52 22.57 13.77
C ASP A 68 7.23 21.14 13.31
N SER A 69 6.05 20.96 12.70
CA SER A 69 5.54 19.63 12.33
C SER A 69 6.31 19.01 11.16
N LEU A 70 6.86 19.85 10.27
CA LEU A 70 7.65 19.39 9.13
C LEU A 70 8.97 18.78 9.60
N THR A 71 9.70 19.50 10.45
CA THR A 71 10.99 19.07 11.00
C THR A 71 10.84 17.78 11.81
N ALA A 72 9.81 17.70 12.66
CA ALA A 72 9.53 16.47 13.43
C ALA A 72 9.16 15.28 12.55
N GLY A 73 8.35 15.51 11.50
CA GLY A 73 8.02 14.48 10.52
C GLY A 73 9.25 13.95 9.79
N MET A 74 10.13 14.84 9.33
CA MET A 74 11.38 14.47 8.64
C MET A 74 12.36 13.74 9.57
N LEU A 75 12.49 14.17 10.83
CA LEU A 75 13.30 13.48 11.85
C LEU A 75 12.80 12.06 12.11
N SER A 76 11.48 11.87 12.22
CA SER A 76 10.88 10.55 12.40
C SER A 76 11.10 9.65 11.17
N LEU A 77 11.04 10.21 9.96
CA LEU A 77 11.31 9.46 8.74
C LEU A 77 12.76 8.95 8.70
N MET A 78 13.72 9.83 8.96
CA MET A 78 15.15 9.49 9.01
C MET A 78 15.43 8.43 10.08
N SER A 79 14.85 8.58 11.26
CA SER A 79 15.00 7.61 12.36
C SER A 79 14.39 6.25 12.00
N PHE A 80 13.22 6.25 11.35
CA PHE A 80 12.60 5.01 10.87
C PHE A 80 13.47 4.31 9.83
N LEU A 81 14.00 5.04 8.84
CA LEU A 81 14.86 4.46 7.81
C LEU A 81 16.17 3.91 8.38
N LEU A 82 16.75 4.59 9.37
CA LEU A 82 17.96 4.13 10.06
C LEU A 82 17.73 2.82 10.81
N VAL A 83 16.58 2.66 11.48
CA VAL A 83 16.22 1.42 12.20
C VAL A 83 15.79 0.31 11.24
N ALA A 84 15.09 0.65 10.15
CA ALA A 84 14.62 -0.30 9.16
C ALA A 84 15.72 -0.76 8.19
N ALA A 85 16.85 -0.06 8.13
CA ALA A 85 17.97 -0.44 7.28
C ALA A 85 18.55 -1.79 7.73
N PRO A 86 18.64 -2.80 6.84
CA PRO A 86 19.24 -4.07 7.20
C PRO A 86 20.74 -3.88 7.45
N LEU A 87 21.20 -4.24 8.64
CA LEU A 87 22.62 -4.39 8.93
C LEU A 87 23.12 -5.62 8.16
N LYS A 88 24.02 -5.39 7.20
CA LYS A 88 24.69 -6.45 6.47
C LYS A 88 25.98 -6.85 7.19
#